data_AF-A0A094K441-F1
#
_entry.id   AF-A0A094K441-F1
#
_cell.length_a   1.000
_cell.length_b   1.000
_cell.length_c   1.000
_cell.angle_alpha   90.00
_cell.angle_beta   90.00
_cell.angle_gamma   90.00
#
_symmetry.space_group_name_H-M   'P 1'
#
loop_
_entity.id
_entity.type
_entity.pdbx_description
1 polymer ?
#
loop_
_entity_poly.entity_id
_entity_poly.type
_entity_poly.pdbx_seq_one_letter_code
_entity_poly.pdbx_strand_id
1 'polypeptide(L)'
;MSSSNRDPKRKNDDRDEKPISPPPVKRKVQSTTTKDAVSSFFKPTSQKPPEPLTWSERAVNENTPTSLIVGKYVPQGTPTAPNDAVPAAPKKTRIAAFDLDWTLVKSASGKKFVYDAGDWKWWHPNVPVMLKKLHQEQEFNIVIISNQGAIQLHPDRKAPSALRGRLDSWKEKIASILRQLDIPVTLYAATQFDNYRKPRTGIGFADNIGILFLTPEEYFLDEEPREYIRSFEPEDYVNTASVNDTAGSWSTGAWN
;
A
#
# COMPACT_ATOMS: atom_id res chain seq x y z
N MET A 1 6.40 82.69 -37.11
CA MET A 1 5.07 83.11 -37.58
C MET A 1 4.05 82.76 -36.50
N SER A 2 3.29 83.79 -36.06
CA SER A 2 1.99 83.86 -35.35
C SER A 2 1.53 82.72 -34.41
N SER A 3 0.78 82.94 -33.32
CA SER A 3 0.28 84.11 -32.60
C SER A 3 -0.49 83.59 -31.37
N SER A 4 -0.51 84.37 -30.30
CA SER A 4 -1.33 84.29 -29.07
C SER A 4 -2.85 84.04 -29.27
N ASN A 5 -3.54 83.37 -28.32
CA ASN A 5 -4.47 84.02 -27.36
C ASN A 5 -5.16 83.04 -26.37
N ARG A 6 -5.69 83.64 -25.29
CA ARG A 6 -6.23 83.07 -24.03
C ARG A 6 -7.69 82.56 -24.10
N ASP A 7 -8.00 81.61 -23.18
CA ASP A 7 -9.23 81.28 -22.40
C ASP A 7 -10.64 81.75 -22.84
N PRO A 8 -11.71 80.93 -22.63
CA PRO A 8 -12.39 80.97 -21.31
C PRO A 8 -13.09 79.69 -20.79
N LYS A 9 -13.14 79.62 -19.45
CA LYS A 9 -14.11 78.96 -18.56
C LYS A 9 -15.52 78.73 -19.16
N ARG A 10 -16.03 77.50 -19.05
CA ARG A 10 -17.47 77.22 -18.91
C ARG A 10 -17.72 76.30 -17.71
N LYS A 11 -18.66 76.74 -16.88
CA LYS A 11 -19.28 76.07 -15.72
C LYS A 11 -20.66 75.59 -16.20
N ASN A 12 -21.05 74.36 -15.87
CA ASN A 12 -22.40 73.76 -15.85
C ASN A 12 -22.16 72.35 -15.28
N ASP A 13 -22.34 72.07 -14.00
CA ASP A 13 -23.56 71.99 -13.19
C ASP A 13 -24.54 70.88 -13.59
N ASP A 14 -24.87 70.11 -12.56
CA ASP A 14 -25.91 69.10 -12.38
C ASP A 14 -25.90 67.73 -13.11
N ARG A 15 -25.80 66.71 -12.24
CA ARG A 15 -26.52 65.41 -12.20
C ARG A 15 -26.19 64.35 -13.26
N ASP A 16 -25.51 63.31 -12.79
CA ASP A 16 -26.16 61.98 -12.71
C ASP A 16 -25.43 61.07 -11.71
N GLU A 17 -26.19 60.65 -10.70
CA GLU A 17 -25.81 59.69 -9.68
C GLU A 17 -25.47 58.34 -10.33
N LYS A 18 -24.23 57.88 -10.16
CA LYS A 18 -23.91 56.45 -10.26
C LYS A 18 -23.28 56.00 -8.94
N PRO A 19 -23.84 54.98 -8.26
CA PRO A 19 -23.34 54.55 -6.97
C PRO A 19 -21.96 53.91 -7.13
N ILE A 20 -20.98 54.46 -6.42
CA ILE A 20 -19.62 53.94 -6.31
C ILE A 20 -19.70 52.71 -5.39
N SER A 21 -19.41 51.53 -5.93
CA SER A 21 -19.37 50.27 -5.18
C SER A 21 -18.38 50.34 -4.00
N PRO A 22 -18.74 49.85 -2.80
CA PRO A 22 -17.81 49.81 -1.68
C PRO A 22 -16.70 48.76 -1.92
N PRO A 23 -15.49 48.96 -1.34
CA PRO A 23 -14.38 48.02 -1.47
C PRO A 23 -14.70 46.66 -0.82
N PRO A 24 -14.10 45.56 -1.31
CA PRO A 24 -14.43 44.22 -0.84
C PRO A 24 -14.02 44.03 0.62
N VAL A 25 -14.98 43.58 1.43
CA VAL A 25 -14.77 43.20 2.84
C VAL A 25 -13.74 42.07 2.90
N LYS A 26 -12.65 42.29 3.64
CA LYS A 26 -11.64 41.26 3.91
C LYS A 26 -12.31 40.06 4.60
N ARG A 27 -12.50 38.98 3.85
CA ARG A 27 -12.97 37.69 4.38
C ARG A 27 -11.91 37.16 5.36
N LYS A 28 -12.22 37.18 6.65
CA LYS A 28 -11.38 36.57 7.69
C LYS A 28 -11.43 35.05 7.46
N VAL A 29 -10.35 34.48 6.93
CA VAL A 29 -10.19 33.02 6.84
C VAL A 29 -10.08 32.51 8.28
N GLN A 30 -11.13 31.87 8.79
CA GLN A 30 -11.03 31.13 10.03
C GLN A 30 -10.18 29.88 9.77
N SER A 31 -8.99 29.86 10.37
CA SER A 31 -8.15 28.65 10.41
C SER A 31 -8.91 27.59 11.21
N THR A 32 -9.28 26.49 10.57
CA THR A 32 -9.85 25.30 11.21
C THR A 32 -8.74 24.42 11.76
N THR A 33 -7.92 24.98 12.65
CA THR A 33 -6.87 24.24 13.35
C THR A 33 -7.34 24.00 14.77
N THR A 34 -7.63 22.75 15.13
CA THR A 34 -8.08 22.40 16.48
C THR A 34 -6.96 22.68 17.50
N LYS A 35 -7.33 23.05 18.73
CA LYS A 35 -6.35 23.31 19.81
C LYS A 35 -5.44 22.09 20.06
N ASP A 36 -5.94 20.89 19.83
CA ASP A 36 -5.19 19.64 19.93
C ASP A 36 -4.14 19.47 18.82
N ALA A 37 -4.46 19.94 17.60
CA ALA A 37 -3.48 19.97 16.51
C ALA A 37 -2.34 20.93 16.84
N VAL A 38 -2.65 22.15 17.32
CA VAL A 38 -1.62 23.16 17.65
C VAL A 38 -0.78 22.74 18.86
N SER A 39 -1.36 22.11 19.88
CA SER A 39 -0.61 21.64 21.05
C SER A 39 0.32 20.47 20.73
N SER A 40 -0.02 19.67 19.71
CA SER A 40 0.82 18.56 19.24
C SER A 40 2.02 19.03 18.40
N PHE A 41 1.98 20.25 17.85
CA PHE A 41 3.06 20.82 17.03
C PHE A 41 4.30 21.26 17.84
N PHE A 42 4.15 21.58 19.13
CA PHE A 42 5.24 22.08 19.98
C PHE A 42 5.84 21.03 20.92
N LYS A 43 5.38 19.77 20.85
CA LYS A 43 5.94 18.70 21.68
C LYS A 43 7.29 18.24 21.10
N PRO A 44 8.33 18.04 21.93
CA PRO A 44 9.57 17.41 21.49
C PRO A 44 9.26 16.08 20.79
N THR A 45 10.03 15.70 19.76
CA THR A 45 9.84 14.43 19.03
C THR A 45 9.73 13.20 19.95
N SER A 46 10.33 13.26 21.14
CA SER A 46 10.25 12.23 22.20
C SER A 46 8.89 12.10 22.90
N GLN A 47 7.97 13.07 22.77
CA GLN A 47 6.65 13.10 23.43
C GLN A 47 5.48 12.98 22.44
N LYS A 48 5.75 12.86 21.14
CA LYS A 48 4.72 12.55 20.15
C LYS A 48 4.29 11.09 20.38
N PRO A 49 2.98 10.76 20.39
CA PRO A 49 2.53 9.38 20.39
C PRO A 49 3.26 8.62 19.26
N PRO A 50 3.72 7.38 19.49
CA PRO A 50 4.39 6.60 18.46
C PRO A 50 3.53 6.60 17.20
N GLU A 51 4.16 6.85 16.05
CA GLU A 51 3.43 6.87 14.79
C GLU A 51 2.77 5.50 14.60
N PRO A 52 1.47 5.45 14.32
CA PRO A 52 0.73 4.18 14.30
C PRO A 52 1.21 3.25 13.19
N LEU A 53 1.97 3.76 12.22
CA LEU A 53 2.54 3.00 11.11
C LEU A 53 4.06 3.10 11.13
N THR A 54 4.73 1.96 11.24
CA THR A 54 6.19 1.86 11.15
C THR A 54 6.60 1.13 9.87
N TRP A 55 7.74 1.53 9.30
CA TRP A 55 8.28 0.96 8.08
C TRP A 55 9.67 0.38 8.33
N SER A 56 9.94 -0.81 7.80
CA SER A 56 11.29 -1.38 7.71
C SER A 56 11.50 -2.04 6.36
N GLU A 57 12.77 -2.28 6.03
CA GLU A 57 13.16 -2.96 4.80
C GLU A 57 13.93 -4.23 5.14
N ARG A 58 13.79 -5.27 4.32
CA ARG A 58 14.51 -6.53 4.46
C ARG A 58 15.19 -6.93 3.16
N ALA A 59 16.37 -7.52 3.31
CA ALA A 59 17.12 -8.18 2.26
C ALA A 59 16.98 -9.70 2.41
N VAL A 60 17.11 -10.43 1.30
CA VAL A 60 17.02 -11.91 1.30
C VAL A 60 18.13 -12.52 2.15
N ASN A 61 19.32 -11.91 2.12
CA ASN A 61 20.48 -12.23 2.95
C ASN A 61 21.38 -10.98 3.08
N GLU A 62 22.41 -11.09 3.92
CA GLU A 62 23.35 -9.98 4.23
C GLU A 62 24.07 -9.40 3.01
N ASN A 63 24.17 -10.15 1.91
CA ASN A 63 24.89 -9.76 0.69
C ASN A 63 23.98 -9.23 -0.42
N THR A 64 22.67 -9.14 -0.17
CA THR A 64 21.69 -8.65 -1.15
C THR A 64 21.16 -7.28 -0.77
N PRO A 65 20.85 -6.41 -1.75
CA PRO A 65 20.09 -5.19 -1.47
C PRO A 65 18.74 -5.51 -0.82
N THR A 66 18.20 -4.55 -0.07
CA THR A 66 16.82 -4.67 0.42
C THR A 66 15.85 -4.74 -0.75
N SER A 67 14.85 -5.60 -0.62
CA SER A 67 13.87 -5.85 -1.67
C SER A 67 12.46 -6.08 -1.14
N LEU A 68 12.29 -6.19 0.17
CA LEU A 68 11.00 -6.30 0.84
C LEU A 68 10.75 -5.10 1.74
N ILE A 69 9.62 -4.43 1.54
CA ILE A 69 9.11 -3.41 2.45
C ILE A 69 8.19 -4.08 3.46
N VAL A 70 8.36 -3.78 4.74
CA VAL A 70 7.49 -4.23 5.83
C VAL A 70 6.83 -3.01 6.46
N GLY A 71 5.49 -2.97 6.41
CA GLY A 71 4.69 -1.98 7.12
C GLY A 71 4.02 -2.62 8.32
N LYS A 72 4.10 -2.01 9.50
CA LYS A 72 3.36 -2.47 10.68
C LYS A 72 2.48 -1.35 11.19
N TYR A 73 1.17 -1.57 11.13
CA TYR A 73 0.18 -0.67 11.70
C TYR A 73 -0.29 -1.20 13.04
N VAL A 74 -0.29 -0.34 14.05
CA VAL A 74 -0.85 -0.57 15.39
C VAL A 74 -1.78 0.60 15.70
N PRO A 75 -3.08 0.35 15.96
CA PRO A 75 -4.03 1.39 16.33
C PRO A 75 -3.56 2.18 17.55
N GLN A 76 -3.91 3.47 17.60
CA GLN A 76 -3.62 4.30 18.77
C GLN A 76 -4.44 3.80 19.97
N GLY A 77 -3.78 3.63 21.12
CA GLY A 77 -4.42 3.11 22.33
C GLY A 77 -4.36 1.60 22.50
N THR A 78 -3.73 0.87 21.58
CA THR A 78 -3.42 -0.55 21.79
C THR A 78 -2.48 -0.66 23.00
N PRO A 79 -2.79 -1.47 24.04
CA PRO A 79 -1.92 -1.62 25.20
C PRO A 79 -0.57 -2.20 24.75
N THR A 80 0.49 -1.41 24.84
CA THR A 80 1.84 -1.92 24.67
C THR A 80 2.10 -2.89 25.82
N ALA A 81 2.42 -4.15 25.52
CA ALA A 81 2.81 -5.10 26.55
C ALA A 81 3.96 -4.49 27.38
N PRO A 82 3.90 -4.55 28.72
CA PRO A 82 5.02 -4.11 29.55
C PRO A 82 6.29 -4.86 29.14
N ASN A 83 7.40 -4.13 28.99
CA ASN A 83 8.70 -4.70 28.62
C ASN A 83 9.22 -5.78 29.60
N ASP A 84 8.60 -5.91 30.78
CA ASP A 84 8.96 -6.87 31.84
C ASP A 84 7.99 -8.07 31.96
N ALA A 85 7.07 -8.25 31.02
CA ALA A 85 6.20 -9.42 31.04
C ALA A 85 7.01 -10.69 30.71
N VAL A 86 7.10 -11.61 31.68
CA VAL A 86 7.60 -12.98 31.49
C VAL A 86 7.00 -13.55 30.20
N PRO A 87 7.80 -14.10 29.27
CA PRO A 87 7.27 -14.62 28.00
C PRO A 87 6.30 -15.76 28.32
N ALA A 88 5.00 -15.45 28.25
CA ALA A 88 3.95 -16.44 28.30
C ALA A 88 4.20 -17.44 27.16
N ALA A 89 3.89 -18.72 27.41
CA ALA A 89 4.02 -19.79 26.43
C ALA A 89 3.46 -19.36 25.05
N PRO A 90 4.12 -19.73 23.94
CA PRO A 90 3.77 -19.21 22.62
C PRO A 90 2.32 -19.57 22.28
N LYS A 91 1.43 -18.57 22.32
CA LYS A 91 0.05 -18.74 21.87
C LYS A 91 0.08 -19.02 20.37
N LYS A 92 -0.63 -20.08 19.94
CA LYS A 92 -0.85 -20.36 18.51
C LYS A 92 -1.53 -19.14 17.90
N THR A 93 -0.78 -18.40 17.09
CA THR A 93 -1.25 -17.18 16.46
C THR A 93 -1.89 -17.55 15.13
N ARG A 94 -3.20 -17.31 14.99
CA ARG A 94 -3.90 -17.52 13.71
C ARG A 94 -3.58 -16.36 12.78
N ILE A 95 -3.24 -16.64 11.52
CA ILE A 95 -2.89 -15.62 10.52
C ILE A 95 -3.88 -15.71 9.37
N ALA A 96 -4.42 -14.55 8.97
CA ALA A 96 -5.20 -14.40 7.74
C ALA A 96 -4.39 -13.49 6.80
N ALA A 97 -3.95 -14.03 5.68
CA ALA A 97 -3.10 -13.34 4.72
C ALA A 97 -3.88 -13.01 3.43
N PHE A 98 -3.79 -11.77 2.98
CA PHE A 98 -4.51 -11.27 1.82
C PHE A 98 -3.57 -10.65 0.78
N ASP A 99 -3.90 -10.78 -0.51
CA ASP A 99 -3.32 -9.88 -1.51
C ASP A 99 -3.90 -8.46 -1.39
N LEU A 100 -3.24 -7.45 -1.96
CA LEU A 100 -3.68 -6.06 -1.86
C LEU A 100 -4.50 -5.62 -3.09
N ASP A 101 -3.82 -5.42 -4.21
CA ASP A 101 -4.39 -4.84 -5.41
C ASP A 101 -5.26 -5.90 -6.12
N TRP A 102 -6.49 -5.53 -6.45
CA TRP A 102 -7.55 -6.41 -6.97
C TRP A 102 -8.04 -7.49 -6.01
N THR A 103 -7.73 -7.39 -4.72
CA THR A 103 -8.30 -8.23 -3.65
C THR A 103 -8.93 -7.39 -2.56
N LEU A 104 -8.14 -6.54 -1.89
CA LEU A 104 -8.67 -5.63 -0.87
C LEU A 104 -9.09 -4.29 -1.48
N VAL A 105 -8.32 -3.80 -2.46
CA VAL A 105 -8.54 -2.49 -3.09
C VAL A 105 -8.44 -2.58 -4.61
N LYS A 106 -9.09 -1.64 -5.29
CA LYS A 106 -8.96 -1.43 -6.74
C LYS A 106 -8.80 0.05 -7.04
N SER A 107 -8.36 0.39 -8.24
CA SER A 107 -8.26 1.79 -8.65
C SER A 107 -9.66 2.44 -8.69
N ALA A 108 -9.75 3.69 -8.24
CA ALA A 108 -10.99 4.45 -8.35
C ALA A 108 -11.23 4.85 -9.81
N SER A 109 -10.16 5.16 -10.54
CA SER A 109 -10.13 5.53 -11.97
C SER A 109 -10.38 4.37 -12.93
N GLY A 110 -10.31 3.12 -12.47
CA GLY A 110 -10.41 1.92 -13.31
C GLY A 110 -9.13 1.59 -14.08
N LYS A 111 -8.05 2.37 -13.94
CA LYS A 111 -6.76 2.07 -14.57
C LYS A 111 -6.10 0.85 -13.91
N LYS A 112 -5.42 0.04 -14.73
CA LYS A 112 -4.67 -1.14 -14.24
C LYS A 112 -3.44 -0.76 -13.40
N PHE A 113 -2.74 0.30 -13.80
CA PHE A 113 -1.56 0.80 -13.10
C PHE A 113 -1.81 2.23 -12.63
N VAL A 114 -1.65 2.45 -11.33
CA VAL A 114 -1.92 3.71 -10.65
C VAL A 114 -0.77 4.02 -9.70
N TYR A 115 -0.29 5.25 -9.75
CA TYR A 115 0.78 5.75 -8.88
C TYR A 115 0.35 6.91 -8.00
N ASP A 116 -0.87 7.40 -8.19
CA ASP A 116 -1.47 8.42 -7.34
C ASP A 116 -1.91 7.77 -6.01
N ALA A 117 -1.58 8.43 -4.90
CA ALA A 117 -1.85 7.91 -3.56
C ALA A 117 -3.34 7.85 -3.22
N GLY A 118 -4.15 8.71 -3.85
CA GLY A 118 -5.60 8.83 -3.62
C GLY A 118 -6.46 7.99 -4.57
N ASP A 119 -5.91 7.51 -5.68
CA ASP A 119 -6.64 6.71 -6.68
C ASP A 119 -6.76 5.24 -6.26
N TRP A 120 -7.50 5.02 -5.18
CA TRP A 120 -7.93 3.70 -4.74
C TRP A 120 -9.32 3.75 -4.11
N LYS A 121 -10.00 2.61 -4.11
CA LYS A 121 -11.22 2.36 -3.36
C LYS A 121 -11.24 0.91 -2.89
N TRP A 122 -12.04 0.62 -1.87
CA TRP A 122 -12.30 -0.77 -1.48
C TRP A 122 -12.77 -1.59 -2.67
N TRP A 123 -12.27 -2.82 -2.79
CA TRP A 123 -12.69 -3.72 -3.85
C TRP A 123 -14.20 -4.00 -3.77
N HIS A 124 -14.70 -4.18 -2.55
CA HIS A 124 -16.11 -4.26 -2.20
C HIS A 124 -16.36 -3.62 -0.81
N PRO A 125 -17.55 -3.04 -0.53
CA PRO A 125 -17.86 -2.47 0.79
C PRO A 125 -17.71 -3.44 1.97
N ASN A 126 -17.85 -4.75 1.73
CA ASN A 126 -17.69 -5.77 2.79
C ASN A 126 -16.25 -6.00 3.22
N VAL A 127 -15.25 -5.63 2.39
CA VAL A 127 -13.83 -5.87 2.67
C VAL A 127 -13.43 -5.38 4.06
N PRO A 128 -13.56 -4.08 4.41
CA PRO A 128 -13.18 -3.59 5.73
C PRO A 128 -14.00 -4.20 6.87
N VAL A 129 -15.27 -4.54 6.63
CA VAL A 129 -16.13 -5.19 7.64
C VAL A 129 -15.59 -6.58 7.97
N MET A 130 -15.22 -7.36 6.95
CA MET A 130 -14.75 -8.72 7.13
C MET A 130 -13.35 -8.80 7.74
N LEU A 131 -12.43 -7.91 7.36
CA LEU A 131 -11.11 -7.84 8.00
C LEU A 131 -11.21 -7.51 9.50
N LYS A 132 -12.10 -6.57 9.86
CA LYS A 132 -12.39 -6.24 11.26
C LYS A 132 -12.98 -7.43 12.00
N LYS A 133 -13.95 -8.12 11.40
CA LYS A 133 -14.57 -9.34 11.95
C LYS A 133 -13.53 -10.43 12.23
N LEU A 134 -12.66 -10.71 11.26
CA LEU A 134 -11.58 -11.69 11.42
C LEU A 134 -10.67 -11.38 12.59
N HIS A 135 -10.29 -10.11 12.75
CA HIS A 135 -9.42 -9.71 13.83
C HIS A 135 -10.11 -9.74 15.20
N GLN A 136 -11.30 -9.14 15.29
CA GLN A 136 -11.99 -8.87 16.56
C GLN A 136 -12.75 -10.09 17.08
N GLU A 137 -13.41 -10.86 16.20
CA GLU A 137 -14.25 -11.99 16.60
C GLU A 137 -13.53 -13.33 16.51
N GLN A 138 -12.58 -13.47 15.56
CA GLN A 138 -11.90 -14.74 15.27
C GLN A 138 -10.42 -14.74 15.68
N GLU A 139 -9.94 -13.64 16.26
CA GLU A 139 -8.59 -13.46 16.79
C GLU A 139 -7.48 -13.73 15.77
N PHE A 140 -7.74 -13.40 14.49
CA PHE A 140 -6.70 -13.47 13.46
C PHE A 140 -5.80 -12.24 13.48
N ASN A 141 -4.50 -12.49 13.30
CA ASN A 141 -3.56 -11.48 12.87
C ASN A 141 -3.69 -11.28 11.36
N ILE A 142 -4.02 -10.05 10.97
CA ILE A 142 -4.21 -9.69 9.58
C ILE A 142 -2.85 -9.37 8.94
N VAL A 143 -2.56 -10.08 7.85
CA VAL A 143 -1.36 -9.88 7.05
C VAL A 143 -1.76 -9.53 5.64
N ILE A 144 -1.10 -8.53 5.05
CA ILE A 144 -1.24 -8.20 3.64
C ILE A 144 0.09 -8.53 2.97
N ILE A 145 0.05 -9.24 1.85
CA ILE A 145 1.23 -9.58 1.05
C ILE A 145 1.01 -9.06 -0.35
N SER A 146 1.92 -8.25 -0.90
CA SER A 146 1.73 -7.60 -2.19
C SER A 146 3.01 -7.62 -3.04
N ASN A 147 2.87 -7.69 -4.36
CA ASN A 147 3.98 -7.54 -5.31
C ASN A 147 3.98 -6.12 -5.87
N GLN A 148 5.01 -5.33 -5.58
CA GLN A 148 5.13 -3.91 -5.96
C GLN A 148 6.35 -3.68 -6.86
N GLY A 149 6.41 -4.39 -7.99
CA GLY A 149 7.56 -4.39 -8.92
C GLY A 149 7.86 -3.06 -9.61
N ALA A 150 6.95 -2.08 -9.53
CA ALA A 150 7.18 -0.74 -10.06
C ALA A 150 7.90 0.19 -9.07
N ILE A 151 8.01 -0.21 -7.80
CA ILE A 151 8.68 0.53 -6.74
C ILE A 151 10.16 0.15 -6.74
N GLN A 152 11.03 1.14 -6.88
CA GLN A 152 12.47 0.95 -6.70
C GLN A 152 12.86 1.47 -5.32
N LEU A 153 13.48 0.59 -4.52
CA LEU A 153 14.12 1.00 -3.27
C LEU A 153 15.43 1.72 -3.60
N HIS A 154 15.68 2.83 -2.90
CA HIS A 154 16.89 3.65 -3.05
C HIS A 154 17.23 4.03 -4.50
N PRO A 155 16.31 4.70 -5.24
CA PRO A 155 16.58 5.11 -6.61
C PRO A 155 17.74 6.13 -6.67
N ASP A 156 18.51 6.10 -7.75
CA ASP A 156 19.59 7.07 -7.99
C ASP A 156 19.02 8.50 -7.91
N ARG A 157 19.80 9.42 -7.33
CA ARG A 157 19.46 10.85 -7.29
C ARG A 157 19.17 11.43 -8.68
N LYS A 158 19.77 10.89 -9.74
CA LYS A 158 19.57 11.30 -11.14
C LYS A 158 18.33 10.67 -11.79
N ALA A 159 17.68 9.68 -11.16
CA ALA A 159 16.50 9.04 -11.71
C ALA A 159 15.33 10.03 -11.88
N PRO A 160 14.34 9.76 -12.74
CA PRO A 160 13.17 10.62 -12.90
C PRO A 160 12.45 10.87 -11.56
N SER A 161 11.95 12.10 -11.33
CA SER A 161 11.23 12.46 -10.10
C SER A 161 10.03 11.55 -9.82
N ALA A 162 9.31 11.16 -10.87
CA ALA A 162 8.19 10.23 -10.80
C ALA A 162 8.59 8.86 -10.24
N LEU A 163 9.81 8.40 -10.49
CA LEU A 163 10.32 7.14 -9.93
C LEU A 163 10.70 7.32 -8.46
N ARG A 164 11.36 8.43 -8.13
CA ARG A 164 11.78 8.74 -6.75
C ARG A 164 10.59 8.91 -5.80
N GLY A 165 9.51 9.55 -6.24
CA GLY A 165 8.31 9.78 -5.41
C GLY A 165 7.34 8.60 -5.32
N ARG A 166 7.56 7.51 -6.07
CA ARG A 166 6.62 6.40 -6.14
C ARG A 166 6.51 5.63 -4.83
N LEU A 167 7.63 5.45 -4.12
CA LEU A 167 7.63 4.81 -2.81
C LEU A 167 6.78 5.61 -1.81
N ASP A 168 6.95 6.94 -1.77
CA ASP A 168 6.24 7.80 -0.83
C ASP A 168 4.74 7.85 -1.15
N SER A 169 4.39 8.02 -2.43
CA SER A 169 2.98 7.98 -2.88
C SER A 169 2.31 6.65 -2.53
N TRP A 170 3.03 5.53 -2.68
CA TRP A 170 2.53 4.22 -2.30
C TRP A 170 2.40 4.07 -0.77
N LYS A 171 3.39 4.54 0.01
CA LYS A 171 3.29 4.53 1.49
C LYS A 171 2.12 5.37 1.98
N GLU A 172 1.81 6.50 1.34
CA GLU A 172 0.64 7.32 1.61
C GLU A 172 -0.68 6.59 1.32
N LYS A 173 -0.77 5.89 0.17
CA LYS A 173 -1.91 5.01 -0.15
C LYS A 173 -2.11 3.98 0.95
N ILE A 174 -1.06 3.25 1.32
CA ILE A 174 -1.13 2.23 2.38
C ILE A 174 -1.53 2.86 3.71
N ALA A 175 -0.94 3.99 4.10
CA ALA A 175 -1.27 4.65 5.35
C ALA A 175 -2.74 5.05 5.42
N SER A 176 -3.32 5.50 4.29
CA SER A 176 -4.75 5.79 4.20
C SER A 176 -5.61 4.54 4.38
N ILE A 177 -5.27 3.43 3.72
CA ILE A 177 -5.96 2.14 3.83
C ILE A 177 -5.93 1.62 5.28
N LEU A 178 -4.75 1.58 5.90
CA LEU A 178 -4.58 1.00 7.24
C LEU A 178 -5.26 1.85 8.32
N ARG A 179 -5.27 3.19 8.18
CA ARG A 179 -6.04 4.07 9.06
C ARG A 179 -7.55 3.88 8.93
N GLN A 180 -8.08 3.54 7.75
CA GLN A 180 -9.50 3.23 7.59
C GLN A 180 -9.87 1.87 8.20
N LEU A 181 -8.96 0.89 8.14
CA LEU A 181 -9.15 -0.41 8.79
C LEU A 181 -9.06 -0.29 10.31
N ASP A 182 -8.13 0.52 10.82
CA ASP A 182 -7.91 0.77 12.24
C ASP A 182 -7.84 -0.49 13.12
N ILE A 183 -7.19 -1.53 12.60
CA ILE A 183 -6.88 -2.78 13.29
C ILE A 183 -5.39 -3.07 13.09
N PRO A 184 -4.74 -3.85 13.98
CA PRO A 184 -3.35 -4.26 13.77
C PRO A 184 -3.18 -5.02 12.44
N VAL A 185 -2.30 -4.52 11.58
CA VAL A 185 -2.00 -5.14 10.27
C VAL A 185 -0.50 -5.15 10.03
N THR A 186 0.02 -6.27 9.54
CA THR A 186 1.36 -6.35 8.99
C THR A 186 1.32 -6.48 7.47
N LEU A 187 1.97 -5.56 6.77
CA LEU A 187 2.10 -5.55 5.32
C LEU A 187 3.50 -5.99 4.91
N TYR A 188 3.57 -6.86 3.90
CA TYR A 188 4.78 -7.27 3.20
C TYR A 188 4.65 -6.91 1.71
N ALA A 189 5.55 -6.08 1.19
CA ALA A 189 5.53 -5.68 -0.22
C ALA A 189 6.88 -5.98 -0.90
N ALA A 190 6.87 -6.95 -1.82
CA ALA A 190 8.05 -7.37 -2.57
C ALA A 190 8.27 -6.47 -3.77
N THR A 191 9.44 -5.84 -3.86
CA THR A 191 9.77 -4.86 -4.91
C THR A 191 10.58 -5.48 -6.07
N GLN A 192 11.27 -6.60 -5.82
CA GLN A 192 12.12 -7.27 -6.82
C GLN A 192 11.57 -8.63 -7.23
N PHE A 193 12.23 -9.26 -8.22
CA PHE A 193 11.95 -10.62 -8.68
C PHE A 193 12.85 -11.64 -7.98
N ASP A 194 12.65 -11.79 -6.68
CA ASP A 194 13.45 -12.66 -5.81
C ASP A 194 12.57 -13.55 -4.92
N ASN A 195 13.14 -14.11 -3.86
CA ASN A 195 12.47 -15.05 -2.94
C ASN A 195 11.29 -14.43 -2.18
N TYR A 196 11.16 -13.11 -2.13
CA TYR A 196 10.02 -12.45 -1.52
C TYR A 196 8.82 -12.28 -2.47
N ARG A 197 9.04 -12.42 -3.79
CA ARG A 197 7.99 -12.18 -4.78
C ARG A 197 7.06 -13.38 -4.89
N LYS A 198 5.78 -13.20 -4.56
CA LYS A 198 4.74 -14.21 -4.82
C LYS A 198 4.70 -14.56 -6.33
N PRO A 199 4.52 -15.83 -6.73
CA PRO A 199 4.20 -17.00 -5.91
C PRO A 199 5.46 -17.77 -5.43
N ARG A 200 6.67 -17.21 -5.59
CA ARG A 200 7.94 -17.96 -5.45
C ARG A 200 8.26 -18.44 -4.04
N THR A 201 7.42 -18.15 -3.04
CA THR A 201 7.39 -18.81 -1.74
C THR A 201 6.91 -20.27 -1.84
N GLY A 202 7.46 -21.03 -2.80
CA GLY A 202 6.99 -22.36 -3.14
C GLY A 202 5.56 -22.35 -3.71
N ILE A 203 5.31 -23.23 -4.66
CA ILE A 203 3.97 -23.63 -5.10
C ILE A 203 3.10 -24.22 -3.95
N GLY A 204 3.53 -24.12 -2.69
CA GLY A 204 2.78 -24.58 -1.53
C GLY A 204 3.03 -23.79 -0.25
N PHE A 205 3.16 -22.46 -0.24
CA PHE A 205 3.02 -21.77 1.06
C PHE A 205 1.64 -22.06 1.66
N ALA A 206 0.59 -22.06 0.84
CA ALA A 206 -0.76 -22.46 1.26
C ALA A 206 -0.88 -23.99 1.46
N ASP A 207 -0.46 -24.78 0.47
CA ASP A 207 -0.61 -26.25 0.47
C ASP A 207 0.27 -26.95 1.52
N ASN A 208 1.48 -26.44 1.82
CA ASN A 208 2.38 -27.07 2.81
C ASN A 208 2.09 -26.69 4.27
N ILE A 209 1.29 -25.63 4.52
CA ILE A 209 0.93 -25.21 5.89
C ILE A 209 -0.58 -25.22 6.15
N GLY A 210 -1.39 -25.73 5.20
CA GLY A 210 -2.84 -25.90 5.35
C GLY A 210 -3.61 -24.57 5.39
N ILE A 211 -3.12 -23.52 4.73
CA ILE A 211 -3.85 -22.26 4.61
C ILE A 211 -4.81 -22.38 3.42
N LEU A 212 -6.11 -22.20 3.68
CA LEU A 212 -7.14 -22.15 2.65
C LEU A 212 -6.86 -20.98 1.71
N PHE A 213 -6.69 -21.26 0.42
CA PHE A 213 -6.63 -20.25 -0.63
C PHE A 213 -8.05 -19.99 -1.12
N LEU A 214 -8.55 -18.77 -0.94
CA LEU A 214 -9.86 -18.34 -1.41
C LEU A 214 -9.69 -17.12 -2.31
N THR A 215 -10.47 -17.08 -3.38
CA THR A 215 -10.56 -15.88 -4.22
C THR A 215 -11.27 -14.74 -3.46
N PRO A 216 -11.06 -13.48 -3.85
CA PRO A 216 -11.81 -12.36 -3.26
C PRO A 216 -13.33 -12.56 -3.38
N GLU A 217 -13.80 -13.11 -4.49
CA GLU A 217 -15.21 -13.41 -4.75
C GLU A 217 -15.74 -14.47 -3.79
N GLU A 218 -15.05 -15.62 -3.69
CA GLU A 218 -15.40 -16.69 -2.74
C GLU A 218 -15.43 -16.17 -1.30
N TYR A 219 -14.40 -15.42 -0.90
CA TYR A 219 -14.27 -15.02 0.49
C TYR A 219 -15.19 -13.86 0.86
N PHE A 220 -15.21 -12.78 0.08
CA PHE A 220 -15.91 -11.54 0.47
C PHE A 220 -17.38 -11.49 0.04
N LEU A 221 -17.77 -12.30 -0.95
CA LEU A 221 -19.12 -12.33 -1.50
C LEU A 221 -19.86 -13.65 -1.24
N ASP A 222 -19.19 -14.64 -0.63
CA ASP A 222 -19.76 -15.98 -0.40
C ASP A 222 -20.17 -16.66 -1.72
N GLU A 223 -19.44 -16.38 -2.82
CA GLU A 223 -19.65 -17.01 -4.13
C GLU A 223 -19.10 -18.44 -4.13
N GLU A 224 -19.71 -19.32 -4.94
CA GLU A 224 -19.20 -20.68 -5.13
C GLU A 224 -17.81 -20.68 -5.79
N PRO A 225 -16.89 -21.58 -5.37
CA PRO A 225 -15.58 -21.69 -6.00
C PRO A 225 -15.71 -21.98 -7.48
N ARG A 226 -15.11 -21.12 -8.31
CA ARG A 226 -15.09 -21.35 -9.76
C ARG A 226 -14.03 -22.40 -10.08
N GLU A 227 -14.30 -23.26 -11.05
CA GLU A 227 -13.34 -24.28 -11.50
C GLU A 227 -12.03 -23.61 -11.92
N TYR A 228 -10.99 -23.78 -11.09
CA TYR A 228 -9.64 -23.31 -11.38
C TYR A 228 -8.84 -24.47 -11.97
N ILE A 229 -8.56 -24.41 -13.26
CA ILE A 229 -7.71 -25.39 -13.95
C ILE A 229 -6.25 -24.99 -13.69
N ARG A 230 -5.55 -25.72 -12.80
CA ARG A 230 -4.07 -25.70 -12.76
C ARG A 230 -3.59 -26.25 -14.09
N SER A 231 -3.17 -25.37 -14.99
CA SER A 231 -2.83 -25.73 -16.38
C SER A 231 -1.49 -26.47 -16.53
N PHE A 232 -0.79 -26.78 -15.45
CA PHE A 232 0.48 -27.51 -15.49
C PHE A 232 0.79 -28.13 -14.13
N GLU A 233 0.53 -29.42 -13.98
CA GLU A 233 1.05 -30.25 -12.89
C GLU A 233 2.31 -30.96 -13.41
N PRO A 234 3.51 -30.65 -12.87
CA PRO A 234 4.75 -31.30 -13.33
C PRO A 234 4.71 -32.82 -13.20
N GLU A 235 3.97 -33.34 -12.23
CA GLU A 235 3.76 -34.78 -11.98
C GLU A 235 3.16 -35.50 -13.19
N ASP A 236 2.26 -34.84 -13.93
CA ASP A 236 1.67 -35.38 -15.16
C ASP A 236 2.70 -35.58 -16.29
N TYR A 237 3.88 -34.98 -16.15
CA TYR A 237 4.97 -35.02 -17.13
C TYR A 237 6.24 -35.68 -16.60
N VAL A 238 6.27 -36.14 -15.34
CA VAL A 238 7.35 -37.00 -14.85
C VAL A 238 7.06 -38.42 -15.33
N ASN A 239 7.63 -38.77 -16.47
CA ASN A 239 7.63 -40.14 -16.95
C ASN A 239 8.41 -40.99 -15.93
N THR A 240 7.73 -41.85 -15.16
CA THR A 240 8.39 -42.86 -14.33
C THR A 240 8.96 -43.93 -15.25
N ALA A 241 10.07 -43.60 -15.92
CA ALA A 241 10.91 -44.61 -16.51
C ALA A 241 11.41 -45.47 -15.35
N SER A 242 10.87 -46.68 -15.24
CA SER A 242 11.43 -47.72 -14.40
C SER A 242 12.90 -47.83 -14.75
N VAL A 243 13.77 -47.43 -13.81
CA VAL A 243 15.19 -47.70 -13.87
C VAL A 243 15.32 -49.22 -13.80
N ASN A 244 15.36 -49.88 -14.96
CA ASN A 244 15.84 -51.24 -15.03
C ASN A 244 17.35 -51.17 -14.81
N ASP A 245 17.74 -51.39 -13.55
CA ASP A 245 19.09 -51.78 -13.20
C ASP A 245 19.39 -53.14 -13.84
N THR A 246 19.91 -53.12 -15.06
CA THR A 246 20.67 -54.23 -15.62
C THR A 246 22.00 -53.72 -16.11
N ALA A 247 23.03 -54.07 -15.33
CA ALA A 247 24.43 -53.89 -15.66
C ALA A 247 24.73 -54.31 -17.11
N GLY A 248 25.29 -53.38 -17.90
CA GLY A 248 25.61 -53.61 -19.30
C GLY A 248 26.74 -52.71 -19.78
N SER A 249 27.97 -53.20 -19.62
CA SER A 249 29.21 -52.91 -20.35
C SER A 249 29.28 -51.63 -21.22
N TRP A 250 30.20 -50.72 -20.85
CA TRP A 250 30.63 -49.63 -21.72
C TRP A 250 31.53 -50.16 -22.83
N SER A 251 31.03 -50.18 -24.06
CA SER A 251 31.83 -50.39 -25.27
C SER A 251 32.24 -49.03 -25.84
N THR A 252 33.54 -48.78 -25.84
CA THR A 252 34.18 -47.70 -26.62
C THR A 252 34.08 -48.02 -28.11
N GLY A 253 33.40 -47.15 -28.87
CA GLY A 253 33.34 -47.22 -30.33
C GLY A 253 33.38 -45.82 -30.92
N ALA A 254 34.55 -45.39 -31.39
CA ALA A 254 34.77 -44.16 -32.14
C ALA A 254 34.56 -44.43 -33.64
N TRP A 255 33.76 -43.60 -34.33
CA TRP A 255 33.73 -43.37 -35.79
C TRP A 255 32.90 -42.08 -36.00
N ASN A 256 33.21 -41.11 -36.88
CA ASN A 256 34.30 -40.85 -37.80
C ASN A 256 34.22 -39.34 -38.16
#